data_AF-A0AAV3UPX3-F1
#
_entry.id   AF-A0AAV3UPX3-F1
#
_cell.length_a   1.000
_cell.length_b   1.000
_cell.length_c   1.000
_cell.angle_alpha   90.00
_cell.angle_beta   90.00
_cell.angle_gamma   90.00
#
_symmetry.space_group_name_H-M   'P 1'
#
loop_
_entity.id
_entity.type
_entity.pdbx_description
1 polymer ?
#
loop_
_entity_poly.entity_id
_entity_poly.type
_entity_poly.pdbx_seq_one_letter_code
_entity_poly.pdbx_strand_id
1 'polypeptide(L)'
;MTNSPNVSDDTTAQLDQIFDILAHNHRRHALSYLIARDDGVASITELLECVGESAPDGVTGDTDSESTKNLQLSLTHIHLPKMDAAGIIDYDTRSETAHYHETRRLEQYLALAEKIGVQG
;
A
#
# COMPACT_ATOMS: atom_id res chain seq x y z
N MET A 1 39.99 -0.09 16.19
CA MET A 1 39.19 0.86 15.40
C MET A 1 37.74 0.44 15.55
N THR A 2 36.97 1.16 16.34
CA THR A 2 35.58 0.80 16.69
C THR A 2 34.66 1.31 15.59
N ASN A 3 34.15 0.41 14.75
CA ASN A 3 33.13 0.74 13.75
C ASN A 3 31.78 0.82 14.47
N SER A 4 31.45 2.00 15.01
CA SER A 4 30.13 2.27 15.57
C SER A 4 29.08 2.15 14.46
N PRO A 5 27.98 1.41 14.63
CA PRO A 5 26.89 1.41 13.66
C PRO A 5 26.27 2.81 13.63
N ASN A 6 26.26 3.42 12.45
CA ASN A 6 25.68 4.73 12.18
C ASN A 6 24.14 4.63 12.24
N VAL A 7 23.57 4.70 13.44
CA VAL A 7 22.11 4.64 13.69
C VAL A 7 21.29 5.68 12.91
N SER A 8 21.92 6.74 12.39
CA SER A 8 21.28 7.78 11.59
C SER A 8 20.99 7.36 10.13
N ASP A 9 21.76 6.41 9.58
CA ASP A 9 21.58 5.93 8.19
C ASP A 9 20.35 5.03 8.07
N ASP A 10 20.20 4.13 9.05
CA ASP A 10 19.14 3.10 9.08
C ASP A 10 17.75 3.73 9.19
N THR A 11 17.62 4.78 10.02
CA THR A 11 16.35 5.50 10.18
C THR A 11 15.96 6.25 8.91
N THR A 12 16.94 6.83 8.20
CA THR A 12 16.69 7.55 6.94
C THR A 12 16.27 6.57 5.84
N ALA A 13 16.95 5.43 5.72
CA ALA A 13 16.61 4.38 4.78
C ALA A 13 15.18 3.81 5.01
N GLN A 14 14.80 3.57 6.27
CA GLN A 14 13.45 3.12 6.61
C GLN A 14 12.36 4.15 6.24
N LEU A 15 12.65 5.45 6.43
CA LEU A 15 11.74 6.52 6.04
C LEU A 15 11.60 6.61 4.52
N ASP A 16 12.70 6.56 3.78
CA ASP A 16 12.71 6.53 2.31
C ASP A 16 11.88 5.36 1.78
N GLN A 17 11.98 4.18 2.40
CA GLN A 17 11.12 3.04 2.03
C GLN A 17 9.65 3.30 2.31
N ILE A 18 9.28 3.84 3.47
CA ILE A 18 7.88 4.20 3.78
C ILE A 18 7.35 5.24 2.78
N PHE A 19 8.13 6.27 2.47
CA PHE A 19 7.73 7.29 1.49
C PHE A 19 7.63 6.73 0.07
N ASP A 20 8.53 5.84 -0.36
CA ASP A 20 8.40 5.13 -1.64
C ASP A 20 7.07 4.37 -1.70
N ILE A 21 6.70 3.67 -0.63
CA ILE A 21 5.43 2.93 -0.56
C ILE A 21 4.23 3.89 -0.69
N LEU A 22 4.23 4.95 0.12
CA LEU A 22 3.16 5.95 0.14
C LEU A 22 3.12 6.84 -1.12
N ALA A 23 4.18 6.88 -1.93
CA ALA A 23 4.21 7.69 -3.15
C ALA A 23 3.19 7.24 -4.20
N HIS A 24 2.77 5.97 -4.19
CA HIS A 24 1.81 5.46 -5.17
C HIS A 24 0.38 5.50 -4.64
N ASN A 25 -0.53 6.06 -5.44
CA ASN A 25 -1.95 6.20 -5.10
C ASN A 25 -2.61 4.85 -4.74
N HIS A 26 -2.44 3.80 -5.56
CA HIS A 26 -2.99 2.47 -5.26
C HIS A 26 -2.48 1.88 -3.94
N ARG A 27 -1.19 2.06 -3.60
CA ARG A 27 -0.62 1.56 -2.34
C ARG A 27 -1.21 2.31 -1.14
N ARG A 28 -1.40 3.62 -1.25
CA ARG A 28 -2.08 4.41 -0.22
C ARG A 28 -3.52 3.97 0.01
N HIS A 29 -4.28 3.74 -1.05
CA HIS A 29 -5.68 3.30 -0.92
C HIS A 29 -5.78 1.90 -0.31
N ALA A 30 -4.96 0.96 -0.80
CA ALA A 30 -4.90 -0.38 -0.21
C ALA A 30 -4.53 -0.32 1.28
N LEU A 31 -3.55 0.50 1.66
CA LEU A 31 -3.16 0.69 3.07
C LEU A 31 -4.25 1.38 3.89
N SER A 32 -4.87 2.43 3.38
CA SER A 32 -5.97 3.13 4.04
C SER A 32 -7.14 2.19 4.31
N TYR A 33 -7.46 1.33 3.33
CA TYR A 33 -8.47 0.28 3.48
C TYR A 33 -8.09 -0.76 4.55
N LEU A 34 -6.85 -1.25 4.55
CA LEU A 34 -6.38 -2.20 5.57
C LEU A 34 -6.37 -1.58 6.97
N ILE A 35 -5.91 -0.33 7.12
CA ILE A 35 -5.84 0.39 8.40
C ILE A 35 -7.23 0.70 8.95
N ALA A 36 -8.22 0.93 8.08
CA ALA A 36 -9.59 1.19 8.49
C ALA A 36 -10.30 -0.06 9.07
N ARG A 37 -9.72 -1.26 8.92
CA ARG A 37 -10.29 -2.51 9.42
C ARG A 37 -9.73 -2.86 10.79
N ASP A 38 -10.59 -3.33 11.68
CA ASP A 38 -10.21 -3.75 13.04
C ASP A 38 -9.16 -4.87 13.07
N ASP A 39 -9.23 -5.80 12.12
CA ASP A 39 -8.32 -6.95 12.01
C ASP A 39 -7.13 -6.69 11.08
N GLY A 40 -7.12 -5.57 10.34
CA GLY A 40 -6.04 -5.26 9.40
C GLY A 40 -5.91 -6.22 8.21
N VAL A 41 -6.86 -7.15 7.99
CA VAL A 41 -6.80 -8.13 6.89
C VAL A 41 -7.80 -7.76 5.80
N ALA A 42 -7.38 -7.84 4.55
CA ALA A 42 -8.29 -7.75 3.40
C ALA A 42 -7.90 -8.75 2.30
N SER A 43 -8.92 -9.20 1.57
CA SER A 43 -8.75 -10.04 0.38
C SER A 43 -8.28 -9.21 -0.82
N ILE A 44 -7.60 -9.82 -1.78
CA ILE A 44 -7.23 -9.15 -3.04
C ILE A 44 -8.44 -8.53 -3.74
N THR A 45 -9.57 -9.23 -3.74
CA THR A 45 -10.82 -8.71 -4.32
C THR A 45 -11.30 -7.43 -3.64
N GLU A 46 -11.29 -7.38 -2.31
CA GLU A 46 -11.69 -6.17 -1.55
C GLU A 46 -10.75 -5.00 -1.82
N LEU A 47 -9.44 -5.28 -1.90
CA LEU A 47 -8.44 -4.27 -2.25
C LEU A 47 -8.60 -3.77 -3.70
N LEU A 48 -9.01 -4.64 -4.62
CA LEU A 48 -9.27 -4.27 -6.01
C LEU A 48 -10.47 -3.35 -6.14
N GLU A 49 -11.56 -3.65 -5.42
CA GLU A 49 -12.75 -2.80 -5.39
C GLU A 49 -12.39 -1.40 -4.84
N CYS A 50 -11.70 -1.35 -3.70
CA CYS A 50 -11.30 -0.08 -3.08
C CYS A 50 -10.34 0.75 -3.96
N VAL A 51 -9.33 0.10 -4.56
CA VAL A 51 -8.37 0.78 -5.44
C VAL A 51 -9.03 1.18 -6.77
N GLY A 52 -9.95 0.36 -7.28
CA GLY A 52 -10.69 0.60 -8.51
C GLY A 52 -11.63 1.81 -8.39
N GLU A 53 -12.33 1.97 -7.27
CA GLU A 53 -13.19 3.14 -7.00
C GLU A 53 -12.40 4.44 -6.92
N SER A 54 -11.12 4.37 -6.55
CA SER A 54 -10.26 5.54 -6.37
C SER A 54 -9.54 6.00 -7.65
N ALA A 55 -9.72 5.28 -8.77
CA ALA A 55 -9.14 5.67 -10.05
C ALA A 55 -9.87 6.91 -10.60
N PRO A 56 -9.16 8.00 -10.95
CA PRO A 56 -9.80 9.17 -11.54
C PRO A 56 -10.32 8.81 -12.94
N ASP A 57 -11.64 8.74 -13.08
CA ASP A 57 -12.41 8.71 -14.34
C ASP A 57 -11.81 7.86 -15.48
N GLY A 58 -12.32 6.64 -15.65
CA GLY A 58 -12.04 5.86 -16.86
C GLY A 58 -12.62 4.45 -16.94
N VAL A 59 -13.16 3.90 -15.85
CA VAL A 59 -13.88 2.62 -15.86
C VAL A 59 -15.39 2.88 -15.86
N THR A 60 -15.90 3.37 -16.98
CA THR A 60 -17.33 3.36 -17.25
C THR A 60 -17.56 2.81 -18.65
N GLY A 61 -17.90 1.52 -18.72
CA GLY A 61 -18.47 0.90 -19.91
C GLY A 61 -17.59 -0.16 -20.58
N ASP A 62 -18.04 -1.41 -20.50
CA ASP A 62 -17.73 -2.56 -21.38
C ASP A 62 -16.27 -3.07 -21.45
N THR A 63 -15.28 -2.28 -21.02
CA THR A 63 -13.84 -2.64 -20.94
C THR A 63 -13.40 -2.99 -19.50
N ASP A 64 -14.37 -3.34 -18.65
CA ASP A 64 -14.19 -3.51 -17.21
C ASP A 64 -13.31 -4.73 -16.86
N SER A 65 -13.46 -5.84 -17.59
CA SER A 65 -12.73 -7.07 -17.30
C SER A 65 -11.22 -6.98 -17.56
N GLU A 66 -10.78 -6.31 -18.61
CA GLU A 66 -9.34 -6.21 -18.92
C GLU A 66 -8.64 -5.19 -18.02
N SER A 67 -9.31 -4.08 -17.69
CA SER A 67 -8.81 -3.09 -16.73
C SER A 67 -8.70 -3.68 -15.32
N THR A 68 -9.74 -4.38 -14.87
CA THR A 68 -9.75 -5.05 -13.55
C THR A 68 -8.71 -6.17 -13.48
N LYS A 69 -8.53 -6.98 -14.54
CA LYS A 69 -7.44 -7.97 -14.59
C LYS A 69 -6.05 -7.32 -14.54
N ASN A 70 -5.84 -6.23 -15.27
CA ASN A 70 -4.56 -5.52 -15.25
C ASN A 70 -4.29 -4.90 -13.88
N LEU A 71 -5.32 -4.38 -13.22
CA LEU A 71 -5.22 -3.86 -11.85
C LEU A 71 -4.91 -5.01 -10.87
N GLN A 72 -5.59 -6.15 -10.99
CA GLN A 72 -5.32 -7.35 -10.19
C GLN A 72 -3.89 -7.83 -10.36
N LEU A 73 -3.41 -7.94 -11.60
CA LEU A 73 -2.03 -8.32 -11.89
C LEU A 73 -1.05 -7.31 -11.27
N SER A 74 -1.29 -6.01 -11.43
CA SER A 74 -0.43 -4.96 -10.86
C SER A 74 -0.42 -5.01 -9.33
N LEU A 75 -1.58 -5.21 -8.71
CA LEU A 75 -1.70 -5.28 -7.26
C LEU A 75 -0.94 -6.50 -6.71
N THR A 76 -1.18 -7.67 -7.29
CA THR A 76 -0.61 -8.95 -6.82
C THR A 76 0.86 -9.16 -7.19
N HIS A 77 1.36 -8.56 -8.29
CA HIS A 77 2.74 -8.77 -8.75
C HIS A 77 3.67 -7.58 -8.50
N ILE A 78 3.12 -6.38 -8.28
CA ILE A 78 3.94 -5.15 -8.14
C ILE A 78 3.71 -4.51 -6.77
N HIS A 79 2.46 -4.21 -6.42
CA HIS A 79 2.19 -3.40 -5.24
C HIS A 79 2.32 -4.18 -3.94
N LEU A 80 1.62 -5.31 -3.81
CA LEU A 80 1.63 -6.11 -2.58
C LEU A 80 2.99 -6.74 -2.29
N PRO A 81 3.69 -7.38 -3.26
CA PRO A 81 5.03 -7.90 -2.99
C PRO A 81 6.03 -6.82 -2.57
N LYS A 82 5.86 -5.58 -3.06
CA LYS A 82 6.74 -4.47 -2.67
C LYS A 82 6.42 -3.95 -1.27
N MET A 83 5.15 -3.94 -0.87
CA MET A 83 4.73 -3.60 0.50
C MET A 83 5.13 -4.69 1.50
N ASP A 84 5.05 -5.95 1.09
CA ASP A 84 5.52 -7.13 1.85
C ASP A 84 7.03 -7.11 2.06
N ALA A 85 7.81 -6.86 1.00
CA ALA A 85 9.26 -6.68 1.10
C ALA A 85 9.69 -5.50 1.99
N ALA A 86 8.81 -4.50 2.19
CA ALA A 86 9.01 -3.39 3.11
C ALA A 86 8.60 -3.72 4.55
N GLY A 87 8.02 -4.90 4.82
CA GLY A 87 7.54 -5.33 6.13
C GLY A 87 6.28 -4.59 6.60
N ILE A 88 5.54 -3.97 5.68
CA ILE A 88 4.35 -3.17 5.99
C ILE A 88 3.09 -4.05 6.00
N ILE A 89 3.06 -5.04 5.11
CA ILE A 89 2.01 -6.06 5.07
C ILE A 89 2.65 -7.45 5.06
N ASP A 90 1.87 -8.47 5.37
CA ASP A 90 2.13 -9.85 5.03
C ASP A 90 1.17 -10.23 3.90
N TYR A 91 1.72 -10.57 2.74
CA TYR A 91 0.92 -10.98 1.59
C TYR A 91 0.94 -12.49 1.38
N ASP A 92 -0.18 -13.16 1.67
CA ASP A 92 -0.34 -14.59 1.43
C ASP A 92 -0.95 -14.85 0.04
N THR A 93 -0.09 -15.24 -0.90
CA THR A 93 -0.48 -15.58 -2.29
C THR A 93 -1.41 -16.79 -2.38
N ARG A 94 -1.44 -17.66 -1.37
CA ARG A 94 -2.25 -18.90 -1.38
C ARG A 94 -3.69 -18.65 -1.00
N SER A 95 -3.91 -17.73 -0.08
CA SER A 95 -5.22 -17.31 0.43
C SER A 95 -5.71 -16.04 -0.25
N GLU A 96 -4.85 -15.38 -1.03
CA GLU A 96 -5.13 -14.10 -1.69
C GLU A 96 -5.56 -13.04 -0.68
N THR A 97 -4.83 -12.97 0.44
CA THR A 97 -5.09 -12.03 1.54
C THR A 97 -3.85 -11.23 1.86
N ALA A 98 -4.03 -9.95 2.14
CA ALA A 98 -3.01 -9.08 2.68
C ALA A 98 -3.38 -8.73 4.13
N HIS A 99 -2.40 -8.82 5.02
CA HIS A 99 -2.54 -8.45 6.43
C HIS A 99 -1.61 -7.29 6.73
N TYR A 100 -2.15 -6.19 7.22
CA TYR A 100 -1.37 -5.02 7.59
C TYR A 100 -0.68 -5.20 8.95
N HIS A 101 0.60 -4.85 9.00
CA HIS A 101 1.35 -4.77 10.25
C HIS A 101 1.28 -3.37 10.84
N GLU A 102 0.60 -3.26 11.98
CA GLU A 102 0.39 -2.00 12.69
C GLU A 102 1.72 -1.26 12.93
N THR A 103 1.92 -0.20 12.14
CA THR A 103 3.15 0.59 12.15
C THR A 103 2.83 2.04 12.43
N ARG A 104 3.02 2.46 13.69
CA ARG A 104 2.66 3.83 14.14
C ARG A 104 3.23 4.96 13.28
N ARG A 105 4.42 4.79 12.70
CA ARG A 105 5.01 5.80 11.80
C ARG A 105 4.26 5.89 10.48
N LEU A 106 3.93 4.74 9.88
CA LEU A 106 3.21 4.68 8.61
C LEU A 106 1.84 5.36 8.72
N GLU A 107 1.09 5.07 9.78
CA GLU A 107 -0.23 5.65 10.02
C GLU A 107 -0.17 7.18 10.11
N GLN A 108 0.84 7.71 10.83
CA GLN A 108 1.07 9.15 10.92
C GLN A 108 1.40 9.76 9.56
N TYR A 109 2.24 9.11 8.74
CA TYR A 109 2.60 9.61 7.41
C TYR A 109 1.48 9.47 6.40
N LEU A 110 0.67 8.41 6.47
CA LEU A 110 -0.49 8.21 5.62
C LEU A 110 -1.55 9.28 5.94
N ALA A 111 -1.87 9.48 7.22
CA ALA A 111 -2.80 10.54 7.64
C ALA A 111 -2.31 11.93 7.21
N LEU A 112 -1.00 12.16 7.25
CA LEU A 112 -0.41 13.39 6.73
C LEU A 112 -0.54 13.48 5.21
N ALA A 113 -0.24 12.42 4.46
CA ALA A 113 -0.36 12.38 3.01
C ALA A 113 -1.80 12.57 2.52
N GLU A 114 -2.79 12.00 3.22
CA GLU A 114 -4.21 12.22 2.95
C GLU A 114 -4.60 13.67 3.24
N LYS A 115 -4.14 14.25 4.35
CA LYS A 115 -4.42 15.65 4.71
C LYS A 115 -3.79 16.65 3.73
N ILE A 116 -2.62 16.34 3.17
CA ILE A 116 -1.97 17.19 2.15
C ILE A 116 -2.61 16.98 0.76
N GLY A 117 -3.12 15.78 0.48
CA GLY A 117 -3.79 15.42 -0.77
C GLY A 117 -5.21 15.99 -0.95
N VAL A 118 -5.75 16.72 0.03
CA VAL A 118 -7.07 17.41 -0.04
C VAL A 118 -6.96 18.82 -0.67
N GLN A 119 -5.91 19.12 -1.42
CA GLN A 119 -5.88 20.24 -2.38
C GLN A 119 -5.00 19.91 -3.59
N GLY A 120 -5.60 19.33 -4.62
CA GLY A 120 -5.00 19.14 -5.94
C GLY A 120 -6.10 18.99 -6.98
#